data_AF-A0A8H7FVA5-F1
#
_entry.id   AF-A0A8H7FVA5-F1
#
_cell.length_a   1.000
_cell.length_b   1.000
_cell.length_c   1.000
_cell.angle_alpha   90.00
_cell.angle_beta   90.00
_cell.angle_gamma   90.00
#
_symmetry.space_group_name_H-M   'P 1'
#
loop_
_entity.id
_entity.type
_entity.pdbx_description
1 polymer ?
#
loop_
_entity_poly.entity_id
_entity_poly.type
_entity_poly.pdbx_seq_one_letter_code
_entity_poly.pdbx_strand_id
1 'polypeptide(L)'
;MSAPKPLSGPECQTKDWKKHKYNCSLLPDGPLLPAHIAPNVEIDLLVRQAGEMIRAVLVDWKERGLDDIDFAPATAEEIKMRQDTDTAKDFIELKSRAEFELPEEYTYIPIQSDMNPVHRILLSLSRLYFIHEMSYCSDEDQRRLVAQCASLQIPSSYPQLYGPKIVARPADLSDGEYDMLLSTMPMYFVGDEERLSRGEETWFPLCAVSKGLRG
;
A
#
# COMPACT_ATOMS: atom_id res chain seq x y z
N MET A 1 -15.95 11.33 -27.53
CA MET A 1 -15.11 10.79 -26.46
C MET A 1 -15.05 11.86 -25.37
N SER A 2 -15.77 11.64 -24.27
CA SER A 2 -15.83 12.62 -23.18
C SER A 2 -14.53 12.59 -22.39
N ALA A 3 -13.92 13.76 -22.16
CA ALA A 3 -12.70 13.89 -21.37
C ALA A 3 -12.94 13.36 -19.93
N PRO A 4 -11.93 12.73 -19.30
CA PRO A 4 -12.02 12.37 -17.89
C PRO A 4 -12.25 13.64 -17.07
N LYS A 5 -13.36 13.69 -16.34
CA LYS A 5 -13.63 14.75 -15.35
C LYS A 5 -12.56 14.70 -14.26
N PRO A 6 -12.15 15.85 -13.70
CA PRO A 6 -11.20 15.87 -12.60
C PRO A 6 -11.76 15.10 -11.40
N LEU A 7 -10.92 14.29 -10.76
CA LEU A 7 -11.25 13.51 -9.55
C LEU A 7 -11.49 14.37 -8.30
N SER A 8 -11.41 15.70 -8.43
CA SER A 8 -11.68 16.67 -7.35
C SER A 8 -12.34 17.94 -7.89
N GLY A 9 -13.62 17.86 -8.24
CA GLY A 9 -14.47 19.05 -8.43
C GLY A 9 -14.96 19.64 -7.09
N PRO A 10 -15.58 20.83 -7.08
CA PRO A 10 -16.25 21.41 -5.90
C PRO A 10 -17.26 20.47 -5.22
N GLU A 11 -17.74 19.48 -5.99
CA GLU A 11 -18.64 18.40 -5.54
C GLU A 11 -17.97 17.44 -4.53
N CYS A 12 -16.63 17.28 -4.54
CA CYS A 12 -15.88 16.49 -3.56
C CYS A 12 -15.74 17.17 -2.19
N GLN A 13 -15.81 18.51 -2.14
CA GLN A 13 -15.75 19.26 -0.87
C GLN A 13 -17.09 19.26 -0.11
N THR A 14 -18.21 19.03 -0.81
CA THR A 14 -19.56 19.21 -0.25
C THR A 14 -20.18 17.92 0.32
N LYS A 15 -19.68 16.73 -0.04
CA LYS A 15 -20.14 15.45 0.51
C LYS A 15 -19.13 14.88 1.52
N ASP A 16 -19.50 14.94 2.80
CA ASP A 16 -18.86 14.20 3.90
C ASP A 16 -17.32 14.26 3.89
N TRP A 17 -16.75 15.47 3.75
CA TRP A 17 -15.30 15.73 3.72
C TRP A 17 -14.53 15.02 4.83
N LYS A 18 -15.16 14.81 5.99
CA LYS A 18 -14.57 14.05 7.11
C LYS A 18 -14.18 12.63 6.73
N LYS A 19 -14.93 11.95 5.87
CA LYS A 19 -14.63 10.60 5.37
C LYS A 19 -13.95 10.62 4.00
N HIS A 20 -14.31 11.59 3.16
CA HIS A 20 -13.83 11.65 1.78
C HIS A 20 -12.36 12.08 1.66
N LYS A 21 -11.85 12.92 2.58
CA LYS A 21 -10.44 13.34 2.58
C LYS A 21 -9.43 12.18 2.67
N TYR A 22 -9.87 11.01 3.14
CA TYR A 22 -9.04 9.81 3.25
C TYR A 22 -8.92 9.02 1.95
N ASN A 23 -9.83 9.27 1.00
CA ASN A 23 -9.88 8.60 -0.29
C ASN A 23 -9.46 9.53 -1.44
N CYS A 24 -9.05 10.75 -1.11
CA CYS A 24 -8.78 11.79 -2.07
C CYS A 24 -7.65 12.69 -1.56
N SER A 25 -6.46 12.58 -2.14
CA SER A 25 -5.46 13.64 -2.04
C SER A 25 -5.46 14.53 -3.28
N LEU A 26 -5.13 15.81 -3.08
CA LEU A 26 -5.22 16.84 -4.11
C LEU A 26 -4.29 16.50 -5.28
N LEU A 27 -4.77 16.73 -6.51
CA LEU A 27 -3.88 16.76 -7.66
C LEU A 27 -3.09 18.08 -7.60
N PRO A 28 -1.74 18.04 -7.69
CA PRO A 28 -0.95 19.25 -7.75
C PRO A 28 -1.30 20.06 -9.00
N ASP A 29 -1.19 21.38 -8.89
CA ASP A 29 -1.33 22.27 -10.05
C ASP A 29 -0.17 22.03 -11.03
N GLY A 30 -0.49 21.91 -12.32
CA GLY A 30 0.49 21.74 -13.39
C GLY A 30 0.65 20.31 -13.92
N PRO A 31 1.63 20.07 -14.81
CA PRO A 31 1.83 18.76 -15.41
C PRO A 31 2.35 17.73 -14.40
N LEU A 32 1.75 16.53 -14.41
CA LEU A 32 2.21 15.38 -13.63
C LEU A 32 3.38 14.71 -14.36
N LEU A 33 4.59 15.14 -14.03
CA LEU A 33 5.81 14.45 -14.44
C LEU A 33 6.11 13.34 -13.42
N PRO A 34 6.52 12.13 -13.84
CA PRO A 34 6.89 11.09 -12.92
C PRO A 34 7.96 11.55 -11.91
N ALA A 35 7.82 11.10 -10.67
CA ALA A 35 8.78 11.42 -9.63
C ALA A 35 10.11 10.74 -9.95
N HIS A 36 11.20 11.48 -9.83
CA HIS A 36 12.52 10.88 -9.76
C HIS A 36 12.87 10.65 -8.28
N ILE A 37 12.68 9.43 -7.81
CA ILE A 37 13.13 9.01 -6.48
C ILE A 37 14.47 8.31 -6.65
N ALA A 38 15.52 8.83 -6.03
CA ALA A 38 16.83 8.19 -6.08
C ALA A 38 16.84 6.94 -5.18
N PRO A 39 17.51 5.84 -5.58
CA PRO A 39 17.80 4.72 -4.70
C PRO A 39 18.42 5.20 -3.38
N ASN A 40 17.97 4.64 -2.26
CA ASN A 40 18.37 5.06 -0.92
C ASN A 40 18.63 3.83 -0.05
N VAL A 41 19.87 3.71 0.43
CA VAL A 41 20.34 2.58 1.26
C VAL A 41 19.58 2.46 2.58
N GLU A 42 19.14 3.58 3.17
CA GLU A 42 18.33 3.56 4.39
C GLU A 42 16.96 2.93 4.12
N ILE A 43 16.34 3.30 2.99
CA ILE A 43 15.07 2.71 2.56
C ILE A 43 15.25 1.22 2.24
N ASP A 44 16.34 0.83 1.57
CA ASP A 44 16.64 -0.58 1.29
C ASP A 44 16.73 -1.42 2.57
N LEU A 45 17.39 -0.89 3.61
CA LEU A 45 17.53 -1.56 4.91
C LEU A 45 16.16 -1.73 5.58
N LEU A 46 15.34 -0.69 5.58
CA LEU A 46 14.00 -0.71 6.14
C LEU A 46 13.10 -1.73 5.41
N VAL A 47 13.17 -1.79 4.09
CA VAL A 47 12.42 -2.76 3.29
C VAL A 47 12.80 -4.20 3.65
N ARG A 48 14.10 -4.48 3.81
CA ARG A 48 14.58 -5.79 4.25
C ARG A 48 14.07 -6.15 5.65
N GLN A 49 14.19 -5.24 6.61
CA GLN A 49 13.70 -5.44 7.98
C GLN A 49 12.19 -5.68 8.02
N ALA A 50 11.42 -4.89 7.26
CA ALA A 50 9.98 -5.09 7.09
C ALA A 50 9.67 -6.49 6.52
N GLY A 51 10.42 -6.92 5.50
CA GLY A 51 10.27 -8.24 4.90
C GLY A 51 10.54 -9.38 5.89
N GLU A 52 11.58 -9.26 6.71
CA GLU A 52 11.90 -10.24 7.75
C GLU A 52 10.78 -10.37 8.80
N MET A 53 10.21 -9.25 9.24
CA MET A 53 9.11 -9.25 10.20
C MET A 53 7.84 -9.88 9.63
N ILE A 54 7.46 -9.50 8.40
CA ILE A 54 6.31 -10.10 7.71
C ILE A 54 6.50 -11.61 7.55
N ARG A 55 7.71 -12.05 7.16
CA ARG A 55 8.01 -13.48 7.05
C ARG A 55 7.90 -14.20 8.40
N ALA A 56 8.35 -13.59 9.50
CA ALA A 56 8.22 -14.17 10.82
C ALA A 56 6.74 -14.40 11.21
N VAL A 57 5.85 -13.44 10.90
CA VAL A 57 4.40 -13.59 11.10
C VAL A 57 3.85 -14.76 10.28
N LEU A 58 4.20 -14.82 8.98
CA LEU A 58 3.72 -15.88 8.09
C LEU A 58 4.22 -17.26 8.50
N VAL A 59 5.48 -17.38 8.94
CA VAL A 59 6.05 -18.63 9.44
C VAL A 59 5.34 -19.07 10.71
N ASP A 60 5.13 -18.17 11.68
CA ASP A 60 4.41 -18.50 12.92
C ASP A 60 2.97 -18.95 12.65
N TRP A 61 2.26 -18.28 11.74
CA TRP A 61 0.92 -18.71 11.32
C TRP A 61 0.93 -20.10 10.71
N LYS A 62 1.88 -20.38 9.81
CA LYS A 62 2.03 -21.69 9.18
C LYS A 62 2.34 -22.79 10.20
N GLU A 63 3.25 -22.53 11.13
CA GLU A 63 3.61 -23.49 12.19
C GLU A 63 2.44 -23.81 13.13
N ARG A 64 1.53 -22.84 13.29
CA ARG A 64 0.29 -22.99 14.08
C ARG A 64 -0.89 -23.53 13.27
N GLY A 65 -0.73 -23.77 11.96
CA GLY A 65 -1.80 -24.20 11.06
C GLY A 65 -2.90 -23.16 10.89
N LEU A 66 -2.54 -21.87 10.92
CA LEU A 66 -3.42 -20.71 10.72
C LEU A 66 -3.34 -20.17 9.28
N ASP A 67 -2.51 -20.75 8.41
CA ASP A 67 -2.45 -20.47 6.99
C ASP A 67 -3.63 -21.14 6.27
N ASP A 68 -4.77 -20.45 6.20
CA ASP A 68 -5.86 -20.95 5.38
C ASP A 68 -5.47 -20.92 3.90
N ILE A 69 -5.43 -22.12 3.32
CA ILE A 69 -5.21 -22.37 1.89
C ILE A 69 -6.50 -22.10 1.09
N ASP A 70 -7.63 -21.94 1.78
CA ASP A 70 -8.91 -21.69 1.13
C ASP A 70 -9.07 -20.22 0.74
N PHE A 71 -9.52 -19.99 -0.49
CA PHE A 71 -9.84 -18.65 -1.03
C PHE A 71 -11.01 -17.96 -0.30
N ALA A 72 -11.58 -18.60 0.72
CA ALA A 72 -12.61 -18.01 1.57
C ALA A 72 -12.09 -16.78 2.32
N PRO A 73 -12.95 -15.78 2.58
CA PRO A 73 -12.66 -14.73 3.55
C PRO A 73 -12.48 -15.35 4.94
N ALA A 74 -11.52 -14.84 5.70
CA ALA A 74 -11.30 -15.31 7.07
C ALA A 74 -12.50 -14.96 7.97
N THR A 75 -12.87 -15.87 8.87
CA THR A 75 -13.87 -15.60 9.91
C THR A 75 -13.32 -14.60 10.94
N ALA A 76 -14.22 -13.93 11.68
CA ALA A 76 -13.81 -13.00 12.74
C ALA A 76 -12.99 -13.72 13.83
N GLU A 77 -13.34 -14.98 14.11
CA GLU A 77 -12.62 -15.86 15.02
C GLU A 77 -11.21 -16.19 14.51
N GLU A 78 -11.04 -16.52 13.23
CA GLU A 78 -9.74 -16.77 12.61
C GLU A 78 -8.84 -15.53 12.62
N ILE A 79 -9.40 -14.36 12.26
CA ILE A 79 -8.67 -13.08 12.32
C ILE A 79 -8.20 -12.83 13.75
N LYS A 80 -9.06 -13.06 14.74
CA LYS A 80 -8.70 -12.90 16.14
C LYS A 80 -7.58 -13.88 16.55
N MET A 81 -7.68 -15.15 16.15
CA MET A 81 -6.63 -16.14 16.43
C MET A 81 -5.28 -15.75 15.83
N ARG A 82 -5.28 -15.21 14.60
CA ARG A 82 -4.07 -14.70 13.92
C ARG A 82 -3.51 -13.45 14.60
N GLN A 83 -4.37 -12.54 15.05
CA GLN A 83 -3.97 -11.35 15.82
C GLN A 83 -3.46 -11.70 17.23
N ASP A 84 -3.88 -12.83 17.79
CA ASP A 84 -3.54 -13.25 19.14
C ASP A 84 -2.16 -13.93 19.26
N THR A 85 -1.47 -14.21 18.15
CA THR A 85 -0.11 -14.76 18.19
C THR A 85 0.90 -13.70 18.64
N ASP A 86 1.97 -14.13 19.31
CA ASP A 86 2.99 -13.20 19.84
C ASP A 86 3.69 -12.44 18.70
N THR A 87 3.98 -13.11 17.58
CA THR A 87 4.61 -12.47 16.41
C THR A 87 3.69 -11.44 15.74
N ALA A 88 2.38 -11.70 15.67
CA ALA A 88 1.41 -10.76 15.14
C ALA A 88 1.21 -9.58 16.09
N LYS A 89 1.17 -9.81 17.40
CA LYS A 89 1.14 -8.74 18.41
C LYS A 89 2.37 -7.86 18.31
N ASP A 90 3.57 -8.45 18.27
CA ASP A 90 4.83 -7.71 18.10
C ASP A 90 4.77 -6.87 16.81
N PHE A 91 4.31 -7.45 15.70
CA PHE A 91 4.11 -6.75 14.44
C PHE A 91 3.12 -5.58 14.52
N ILE A 92 1.99 -5.74 15.22
CA ILE A 92 0.96 -4.71 15.38
C ILE A 92 1.41 -3.63 16.38
N GLU A 93 2.15 -4.03 17.41
CA GLU A 93 2.66 -3.20 18.50
C GLU A 93 3.97 -2.47 18.16
N LEU A 94 4.50 -2.65 16.94
CA LEU A 94 5.59 -1.85 16.33
C LEU A 94 5.34 -0.33 16.34
N LYS A 95 4.21 0.13 16.87
CA LYS A 95 3.66 1.48 17.08
C LYS A 95 4.65 2.60 17.45
N SER A 96 5.91 2.34 17.77
CA SER A 96 6.91 3.34 18.19
C SER A 96 8.14 3.48 17.28
N ARG A 97 8.30 2.69 16.22
CA ARG A 97 9.45 2.88 15.33
C ARG A 97 9.13 3.99 14.33
N ALA A 98 9.52 5.21 14.71
CA ALA A 98 9.81 6.32 13.79
C ALA A 98 10.79 5.91 12.65
N GLU A 99 11.32 4.68 12.66
CA GLU A 99 12.25 4.12 11.67
C GLU A 99 11.60 3.84 10.30
N PHE A 100 10.27 3.67 10.19
CA PHE A 100 9.60 3.57 8.88
C PHE A 100 9.01 4.90 8.40
N GLU A 101 9.26 5.99 9.12
CA GLU A 101 8.95 7.32 8.60
C GLU A 101 9.91 7.57 7.43
N LEU A 102 9.34 7.70 6.24
CA LEU A 102 10.13 8.06 5.08
C LEU A 102 10.80 9.42 5.34
N PRO A 103 11.96 9.69 4.73
CA PRO A 103 12.58 11.00 4.79
C PRO A 103 11.55 12.11 4.56
N GLU A 104 11.66 13.25 5.25
CA GLU A 104 10.62 14.29 5.30
C GLU A 104 10.16 14.74 3.91
N GLU A 105 11.06 14.72 2.93
CA GLU A 105 10.81 15.00 1.51
C GLU A 105 9.82 14.03 0.83
N TYR A 106 9.56 12.87 1.42
CA TYR A 106 8.59 11.86 0.97
C TYR A 106 7.41 11.71 1.95
N THR A 107 7.26 12.61 2.93
CA THR A 107 6.23 12.55 3.98
C THR A 107 5.33 13.80 3.98
N TYR A 108 4.63 14.05 2.87
CA TYR A 108 3.73 15.23 2.76
C TYR A 108 2.40 15.05 3.50
N ILE A 109 1.85 13.83 3.48
CA ILE A 109 0.62 13.49 4.21
C ILE A 109 0.96 12.41 5.24
N PRO A 110 0.97 12.70 6.55
CA PRO A 110 1.24 11.68 7.56
C PRO A 110 0.08 10.70 7.65
N ILE A 111 0.39 9.42 7.85
CA ILE A 111 -0.63 8.40 8.15
C ILE A 111 -1.26 8.73 9.49
N GLN A 112 -2.59 8.63 9.57
CA GLN A 112 -3.33 9.03 10.75
C GLN A 112 -2.96 8.23 12.01
N SER A 113 -2.76 8.94 13.11
CA SER A 113 -2.36 8.32 14.40
C SER A 113 -3.52 7.68 15.16
N ASP A 114 -4.77 8.08 14.87
CA ASP A 114 -6.02 7.60 15.49
C ASP A 114 -6.62 6.36 14.78
N MET A 115 -5.99 5.90 13.72
CA MET A 115 -6.35 4.71 12.96
C MET A 115 -6.14 3.41 13.76
N ASN A 116 -6.90 2.36 13.40
CA ASN A 116 -6.66 1.01 13.94
C ASN A 116 -5.18 0.63 13.76
N PRO A 117 -4.47 0.15 14.81
CA PRO A 117 -3.04 -0.13 14.75
C PRO A 117 -2.64 -1.09 13.62
N VAL A 118 -3.44 -2.13 13.37
CA VAL A 118 -3.25 -3.09 12.28
C VAL A 118 -3.27 -2.37 10.93
N HIS A 119 -4.30 -1.56 10.71
CA HIS A 119 -4.44 -0.83 9.45
C HIS A 119 -3.31 0.18 9.27
N ARG A 120 -2.93 0.88 10.35
CA ARG A 120 -1.84 1.85 10.34
C ARG A 120 -0.50 1.22 9.92
N ILE A 121 -0.11 0.08 10.52
CA ILE A 121 1.16 -0.56 10.16
C ILE A 121 1.16 -1.07 8.72
N LEU A 122 0.04 -1.64 8.25
CA LEU A 122 -0.08 -2.11 6.87
C LEU A 122 0.03 -0.98 5.85
N LEU A 123 -0.58 0.18 6.13
CA LEU A 123 -0.43 1.37 5.27
C LEU A 123 1.00 1.92 5.29
N SER A 124 1.65 1.96 6.45
CA SER A 124 3.05 2.39 6.55
C SER A 124 3.97 1.51 5.71
N LEU A 125 3.79 0.19 5.77
CA LEU A 125 4.57 -0.76 4.97
C LEU A 125 4.23 -0.69 3.49
N SER A 126 2.95 -0.54 3.13
CA SER A 126 2.53 -0.31 1.74
C SER A 126 3.19 0.93 1.16
N ARG A 127 3.27 2.01 1.93
CA ARG A 127 3.92 3.26 1.54
C ARG A 127 5.43 3.08 1.37
N LEU A 128 6.09 2.44 2.34
CA LEU A 128 7.53 2.13 2.27
C LEU A 128 7.86 1.31 1.02
N TYR A 129 7.15 0.21 0.79
CA TYR A 129 7.36 -0.66 -0.37
C TYR A 129 7.08 0.04 -1.68
N PHE A 130 6.08 0.92 -1.72
CA PHE A 130 5.77 1.65 -2.94
C PHE A 130 6.84 2.69 -3.28
N ILE A 131 7.33 3.43 -2.29
CA ILE A 131 8.40 4.41 -2.50
C ILE A 131 9.71 3.72 -2.90
N HIS A 132 10.02 2.58 -2.29
CA HIS A 132 11.14 1.75 -2.70
C HIS A 132 10.97 1.22 -4.13
N GLU A 133 9.80 0.68 -4.51
CA GLU A 133 9.59 0.22 -5.89
C GLU A 133 9.76 1.38 -6.89
N MET A 134 9.25 2.57 -6.57
CA MET A 134 9.38 3.75 -7.42
C MET A 134 10.81 4.26 -7.57
N SER A 135 11.73 3.98 -6.62
CA SER A 135 13.13 4.38 -6.72
C SER A 135 13.95 3.50 -7.68
N TYR A 136 13.47 2.28 -7.94
CA TYR A 136 14.07 1.34 -8.88
C TYR A 136 13.27 1.13 -10.17
N CYS A 137 12.05 1.70 -10.26
CA CYS A 137 11.21 1.61 -11.45
C CYS A 137 11.81 2.33 -12.66
N SER A 138 11.85 1.62 -13.79
CA SER A 138 12.14 2.24 -15.09
C SER A 138 10.98 3.11 -15.59
N ASP A 139 11.23 3.96 -16.60
CA ASP A 139 10.16 4.68 -17.30
C ASP A 139 9.10 3.74 -17.90
N GLU A 140 9.51 2.53 -18.30
CA GLU A 140 8.59 1.52 -18.83
C GLU A 140 7.69 0.97 -17.73
N ASP A 141 8.25 0.67 -16.57
CA ASP A 141 7.52 0.24 -15.37
C ASP A 141 6.47 1.26 -14.95
N GLN A 142 6.86 2.54 -14.92
CA GLN A 142 5.95 3.63 -14.60
C GLN A 142 4.80 3.74 -15.62
N ARG A 143 5.08 3.65 -16.92
CA ARG A 143 4.03 3.63 -17.97
C ARG A 143 3.10 2.44 -17.82
N ARG A 144 3.62 1.26 -17.48
CA ARG A 144 2.83 0.05 -17.24
C ARG A 144 1.94 0.21 -16.02
N LEU A 145 2.46 0.74 -14.92
CA LEU A 145 1.68 1.01 -13.71
C LEU A 145 0.53 2.00 -13.98
N VAL A 146 0.80 3.05 -14.76
CA VAL A 146 -0.25 4.00 -15.21
C VAL A 146 -1.33 3.28 -16.02
N ALA A 147 -0.93 2.45 -16.99
CA ALA A 147 -1.87 1.70 -17.83
C ALA A 147 -2.70 0.69 -17.01
N GLN A 148 -2.09 0.04 -16.04
CA GLN A 148 -2.77 -0.87 -15.11
C GLN A 148 -3.80 -0.13 -14.28
N CYS A 149 -3.44 1.00 -13.65
CA CYS A 149 -4.41 1.80 -12.89
C CYS A 149 -5.62 2.20 -13.75
N ALA A 150 -5.40 2.51 -15.03
CA ALA A 150 -6.47 2.85 -15.96
C ALA A 150 -7.35 1.66 -16.38
N SER A 151 -6.83 0.42 -16.30
CA SER A 151 -7.58 -0.79 -16.62
C SER A 151 -8.37 -1.36 -15.44
N LEU A 152 -8.04 -0.95 -14.21
CA LEU A 152 -8.75 -1.36 -13.00
C LEU A 152 -10.18 -0.79 -12.99
N GLN A 153 -11.17 -1.68 -12.97
CA GLN A 153 -12.58 -1.32 -12.79
C GLN A 153 -12.93 -1.29 -11.31
N ILE A 154 -12.46 -0.25 -10.60
CA ILE A 154 -12.71 -0.08 -9.18
C ILE A 154 -14.11 0.53 -8.98
N PRO A 155 -14.99 -0.07 -8.16
CA PRO A 155 -16.30 0.53 -7.91
C PRO A 155 -16.17 1.93 -7.31
N SER A 156 -17.05 2.86 -7.68
CA SER A 156 -16.96 4.27 -7.26
C SER A 156 -17.05 4.50 -5.75
N SER A 157 -17.49 3.49 -4.99
CA SER A 157 -17.54 3.51 -3.52
C SER A 157 -16.17 3.28 -2.86
N TYR A 158 -15.18 2.82 -3.63
CA TYR A 158 -13.81 2.56 -3.16
C TYR A 158 -12.87 3.71 -3.54
N PRO A 159 -11.74 3.87 -2.81
CA PRO A 159 -10.69 4.80 -3.21
C PRO A 159 -10.25 4.57 -4.65
N GLN A 160 -10.07 5.64 -5.41
CA GLN A 160 -9.73 5.56 -6.83
C GLN A 160 -8.21 5.75 -7.00
N LEU A 161 -7.60 4.92 -7.84
CA LEU A 161 -6.18 5.05 -8.20
C LEU A 161 -6.05 5.85 -9.50
N TYR A 162 -5.43 7.02 -9.41
CA TYR A 162 -5.06 7.78 -10.61
C TYR A 162 -3.59 7.54 -10.95
N GLY A 163 -3.36 6.63 -11.90
CA GLY A 163 -2.02 6.19 -12.31
C GLY A 163 -1.00 7.32 -12.49
N PRO A 164 -1.28 8.38 -13.26
CA PRO A 164 -0.34 9.49 -13.46
C PRO A 164 0.08 10.17 -12.16
N LYS A 165 -0.80 10.28 -11.18
CA LYS A 165 -0.48 10.85 -9.86
C LYS A 165 0.35 9.88 -9.02
N ILE A 166 0.00 8.60 -9.04
CA ILE A 166 0.71 7.55 -8.29
C ILE A 166 2.20 7.51 -8.67
N VAL A 167 2.53 7.67 -9.96
CA VAL A 167 3.93 7.75 -10.40
C VAL A 167 4.56 9.12 -10.18
N ALA A 168 3.79 10.21 -10.29
CA ALA A 168 4.31 11.58 -10.18
C ALA A 168 4.53 12.04 -8.74
N ARG A 169 3.70 11.56 -7.81
CA ARG A 169 3.63 12.00 -6.42
C ARG A 169 3.38 10.81 -5.49
N PRO A 170 4.24 9.79 -5.52
CA PRO A 170 4.05 8.58 -4.72
C PRO A 170 4.05 8.84 -3.21
N ALA A 171 4.62 9.96 -2.76
CA ALA A 171 4.64 10.44 -1.37
C ALA A 171 3.37 11.20 -0.94
N ASP A 172 2.56 11.67 -1.90
CA ASP A 172 1.40 12.52 -1.62
C ASP A 172 0.09 11.73 -1.70
N LEU A 173 0.17 10.40 -1.73
CA LEU A 173 -1.01 9.54 -1.78
C LEU A 173 -1.74 9.56 -0.44
N SER A 174 -3.07 9.53 -0.51
CA SER A 174 -3.93 9.39 0.66
C SER A 174 -3.89 7.96 1.22
N ASP A 175 -4.33 7.81 2.47
CA ASP A 175 -4.43 6.51 3.15
C ASP A 175 -5.25 5.49 2.32
N GLY A 176 -6.37 5.92 1.74
CA GLY A 176 -7.20 5.08 0.88
C GLY A 176 -6.54 4.72 -0.46
N GLU A 177 -5.68 5.58 -1.00
CA GLU A 177 -4.89 5.24 -2.18
C GLU A 177 -3.82 4.19 -1.86
N TYR A 178 -3.14 4.28 -0.71
CA TYR A 178 -2.24 3.20 -0.28
C TYR A 178 -2.98 1.91 0.06
N ASP A 179 -4.17 1.99 0.67
CA ASP A 179 -5.01 0.80 0.92
C ASP A 179 -5.41 0.10 -0.39
N MET A 180 -5.73 0.88 -1.41
CA MET A 180 -6.04 0.37 -2.74
C MET A 180 -4.80 -0.16 -3.46
N LEU A 181 -3.63 0.49 -3.31
CA LEU A 181 -2.36 -0.06 -3.79
C LEU A 181 -2.06 -1.41 -3.14
N LEU A 182 -2.20 -1.54 -1.82
CA LEU A 182 -2.05 -2.82 -1.12
C LEU A 182 -2.95 -3.92 -1.69
N SER A 183 -4.16 -3.57 -2.13
CA SER A 183 -5.09 -4.55 -2.71
C SER A 183 -4.79 -4.90 -4.18
N THR A 184 -4.11 -4.02 -4.92
CA THR A 184 -4.00 -4.10 -6.38
C THR A 184 -2.58 -4.29 -6.91
N MET A 185 -1.57 -3.91 -6.14
CA MET A 185 -0.15 -4.00 -6.51
C MET A 185 0.31 -5.42 -6.84
N PRO A 186 -0.21 -6.51 -6.24
CA PRO A 186 0.17 -7.85 -6.68
C PRO A 186 -0.05 -8.09 -8.18
N MET A 187 -1.09 -7.50 -8.77
CA MET A 187 -1.36 -7.63 -10.21
C MET A 187 -0.28 -7.00 -11.10
N TYR A 188 0.50 -6.05 -10.56
CA TYR A 188 1.59 -5.39 -11.30
C TYR A 188 2.80 -6.31 -11.52
N PHE A 189 3.05 -7.21 -10.55
CA PHE A 189 4.20 -8.11 -10.57
C PHE A 189 3.95 -9.39 -11.37
N VAL A 190 2.70 -9.68 -11.75
CA VAL A 190 2.36 -10.88 -12.52
C VAL A 190 2.68 -10.69 -14.01
N GLY A 191 3.22 -11.74 -14.64
CA GLY A 191 3.46 -11.79 -16.09
C GLY A 191 4.89 -11.42 -16.52
N ASP A 192 5.81 -11.26 -15.58
CA ASP A 192 7.22 -10.95 -15.80
C ASP A 192 8.05 -11.56 -14.66
N GLU A 193 8.99 -12.45 -14.97
CA GLU A 193 9.69 -13.26 -13.97
C GLU A 193 10.55 -12.41 -13.01
N GLU A 194 11.19 -11.35 -13.51
CA GLU A 194 12.03 -10.50 -12.68
C GLU A 194 11.18 -9.70 -11.70
N ARG A 195 10.06 -9.13 -12.19
CA ARG A 195 9.12 -8.40 -11.34
C ARG A 195 8.42 -9.35 -10.35
N LEU A 196 8.09 -10.56 -10.78
CA LEU A 196 7.47 -11.57 -9.94
C LEU A 196 8.34 -11.86 -8.72
N SER A 197 9.65 -12.05 -8.90
CA SER A 197 10.60 -12.27 -7.81
C SER A 197 10.60 -11.12 -6.80
N ARG A 198 10.54 -9.86 -7.26
CA ARG A 198 10.43 -8.69 -6.36
C ARG A 198 9.12 -8.68 -5.58
N GLY A 199 8.02 -9.02 -6.26
CA GLY A 199 6.69 -9.14 -5.66
C GLY A 199 6.63 -10.20 -4.56
N GLU A 200 7.27 -11.36 -4.78
CA GLU A 200 7.38 -12.45 -3.80
C GLU A 200 8.16 -12.06 -2.54
N GLU A 201 9.14 -11.16 -2.68
CA GLU A 201 9.94 -10.70 -1.54
C GLU A 201 9.27 -9.58 -0.73
N THR A 202 8.31 -8.85 -1.32
CA THR A 202 7.74 -7.62 -0.75
C THR A 202 6.22 -7.65 -0.67
N TRP A 203 5.54 -7.39 -1.80
CA TRP A 203 4.10 -7.13 -1.83
C TRP A 203 3.25 -8.37 -1.55
N PHE A 204 3.61 -9.56 -2.03
CA PHE A 204 2.78 -10.75 -1.82
C PHE A 204 2.71 -11.15 -0.34
N PRO A 205 3.84 -11.21 0.41
CA PRO A 205 3.80 -11.42 1.85
C PRO A 205 2.99 -10.37 2.60
N LEU A 206 3.14 -9.09 2.25
CA LEU A 206 2.39 -7.99 2.87
C LEU A 206 0.88 -8.13 2.61
N CYS A 207 0.48 -8.51 1.40
CA CYS A 207 -0.92 -8.76 1.06
C CYS A 207 -1.49 -9.96 1.82
N ALA A 208 -0.72 -11.03 1.97
CA ALA A 208 -1.11 -12.21 2.73
C ALA A 208 -1.35 -11.86 4.21
N VAL A 209 -0.43 -11.11 4.83
CA VAL A 209 -0.61 -10.62 6.21
C VAL A 209 -1.79 -9.66 6.32
N SER A 210 -1.96 -8.75 5.36
CA SER A 210 -3.11 -7.83 5.32
C SER A 210 -4.43 -8.58 5.31
N LYS A 211 -4.58 -9.57 4.41
CA LYS A 211 -5.78 -10.43 4.34
C LYS A 211 -6.00 -11.20 5.64
N GLY A 212 -4.93 -11.81 6.18
CA GLY A 212 -5.01 -12.58 7.42
C GLY A 212 -5.41 -11.76 8.65
N LEU A 213 -5.05 -10.47 8.69
CA LEU A 213 -5.33 -9.57 9.82
C LEU A 213 -6.61 -8.75 9.68
N ARG A 214 -7.18 -8.60 8.47
CA ARG A 214 -8.33 -7.72 8.20
C ARG A 214 -9.60 -8.42 7.69
N GLY A 215 -9.48 -9.60 7.08
CA GLY A 215 -10.58 -10.30 6.41
C GLY A 215 -10.75 -9.89 4.96
#